data_AF-A0A537RF26-F1
#
_entry.id   AF-A0A537RF26-F1
#
_cell.length_a   1.000
_cell.length_b   1.000
_cell.length_c   1.000
_cell.angle_alpha   90.00
_cell.angle_beta   90.00
_cell.angle_gamma   90.00
#
_symmetry.space_group_name_H-M   'P 1'
#
loop_
_entity.id
_entity.type
_entity.pdbx_description
1 polymer ?
#
loop_
_entity_poly.entity_id
_entity_poly.type
_entity_poly.pdbx_seq_one_letter_code
_entity_poly.pdbx_strand_id
1 'polypeptide(L)'
;MSVRFRPSLLQTRCASCQNCGQLLYFENTKCESCGLRLGYLPKQEVVTALEEADGLWRALATEGEQYRFCANAEHDVCNWLVAAEDAEIFCASCRHNRTIPDLTNPENLVHWRKIEYAKHRLFYTLLRLRLPLATRAEDPNGLAFDFLSGPPDGKGGEAPIMTGHAGGLITLNVAEADAPERER
;
A
#
# COMPACT_ATOMS: atom_id res chain seq x y z
N MET A 1 -15.91 34.62 20.10
CA MET A 1 -16.07 33.16 19.93
C MET A 1 -15.57 32.78 18.54
N SER A 2 -14.32 32.35 18.44
CA SER A 2 -13.73 31.91 17.16
C SER A 2 -14.07 30.44 16.96
N VAL A 3 -14.85 30.15 15.91
CA VAL A 3 -15.14 28.79 15.48
C VAL A 3 -13.84 28.21 14.91
N ARG A 4 -13.13 27.41 15.72
CA ARG A 4 -12.03 26.59 15.22
C ARG A 4 -12.64 25.52 14.33
N PHE A 5 -12.46 25.67 13.01
CA PHE A 5 -12.70 24.59 12.05
C PHE A 5 -11.88 23.37 12.48
N ARG A 6 -12.57 22.29 12.86
CA ARG A 6 -11.92 20.98 12.98
C ARG A 6 -11.58 20.54 11.55
N PRO A 7 -10.31 20.25 11.23
CA PRO A 7 -9.99 19.72 9.91
C PRO A 7 -10.72 18.38 9.74
N SER A 8 -11.37 18.23 8.59
CA SER A 8 -12.03 17.01 8.14
C SER A 8 -11.14 15.79 8.38
N LEU A 9 -11.69 14.74 8.98
CA LEU A 9 -11.02 13.46 9.25
C LEU A 9 -10.58 12.71 7.97
N LEU A 10 -10.93 13.21 6.78
CA LEU A 10 -10.73 12.55 5.49
C LEU A 10 -9.69 13.23 4.58
N GLN A 11 -9.00 14.28 5.05
CA GLN A 11 -7.96 14.91 4.22
C GLN A 11 -6.63 14.17 4.43
N THR A 12 -6.22 13.39 3.43
CA THR A 12 -4.85 12.86 3.32
C THR A 12 -3.89 14.03 3.53
N ARG A 13 -3.04 13.95 4.55
CA ARG A 13 -2.05 15.01 4.81
C ARG A 13 -1.17 15.14 3.57
N CYS A 14 -1.25 16.27 2.89
CA CYS A 14 -0.27 16.63 1.88
C CYS A 14 1.04 16.96 2.60
N ALA A 15 2.09 16.19 2.35
CA ALA A 15 3.43 16.46 2.84
C ALA A 15 4.18 17.33 1.82
N SER A 16 5.16 18.10 2.26
CA SER A 16 6.12 18.74 1.36
C SER A 16 7.41 17.92 1.32
N CYS A 17 8.06 17.87 0.15
CA CYS A 17 9.37 17.28 -0.02
C CYS A 17 10.37 18.00 0.89
N GLN A 18 11.06 17.24 1.74
CA GLN A 18 11.98 17.80 2.73
C GLN A 18 13.23 18.42 2.09
N ASN A 19 13.50 18.11 0.81
CA ASN A 19 14.62 18.67 0.05
C ASN A 19 14.26 19.95 -0.72
N CYS A 20 13.12 19.99 -1.43
CA CYS A 20 12.78 21.11 -2.32
C CYS A 20 11.43 21.80 -2.04
N GLY A 21 10.66 21.34 -1.06
CA GLY A 21 9.38 21.93 -0.68
C GLY A 21 8.18 21.56 -1.57
N GLN A 22 8.39 20.83 -2.68
CA GLN A 22 7.32 20.38 -3.59
C GLN A 22 6.26 19.57 -2.85
N LEU A 23 4.98 19.79 -3.18
CA LEU A 23 3.88 19.01 -2.61
C LEU A 23 3.99 17.54 -3.03
N LEU A 24 3.90 16.64 -2.06
CA LEU A 24 3.94 15.20 -2.25
C LEU A 24 2.56 14.59 -2.00
N TYR A 25 2.18 13.68 -2.89
CA TYR A 25 1.02 12.84 -2.76
C TYR A 25 1.42 11.44 -2.30
N PHE A 26 0.46 10.76 -1.69
CA PHE A 26 0.64 9.48 -1.03
C PHE A 26 1.23 8.39 -1.96
N GLU A 27 0.83 8.41 -3.22
CA GLU A 27 1.22 7.42 -4.24
C GLU A 27 2.52 7.79 -4.99
N ASN A 28 3.11 8.97 -4.74
CA ASN A 28 4.33 9.34 -5.43
C ASN A 28 5.51 8.46 -4.99
N THR A 29 6.28 7.97 -5.97
CA THR A 29 7.52 7.21 -5.76
C THR A 29 8.77 8.06 -5.99
N LYS A 30 8.61 9.25 -6.58
CA LYS A 30 9.67 10.21 -6.89
C LYS A 30 9.14 11.62 -6.75
N CYS A 31 9.99 12.54 -6.30
CA CYS A 31 9.67 13.96 -6.31
C CYS A 31 9.83 14.52 -7.73
N GLU A 32 8.75 15.03 -8.31
CA GLU A 32 8.75 15.60 -9.67
C GLU A 32 9.64 16.84 -9.84
N SER A 33 10.01 17.49 -8.73
CA SER A 33 10.84 18.71 -8.76
C SER A 33 12.34 18.43 -8.61
N CYS A 34 12.75 17.69 -7.58
CA CYS A 34 14.18 17.43 -7.32
C CYS A 34 14.65 16.02 -7.69
N GLY A 35 13.72 15.12 -8.05
CA GLY A 35 14.03 13.78 -8.49
C GLY A 35 14.38 12.78 -7.40
N LEU A 36 14.42 13.17 -6.13
CA LEU A 36 14.64 12.22 -5.03
C LEU A 36 13.56 11.15 -4.99
N ARG A 37 13.96 9.93 -4.67
CA ARG A 37 13.03 8.82 -4.44
C ARG A 37 12.21 9.11 -3.19
N LEU A 38 10.95 8.67 -3.21
CA LEU A 38 10.02 8.85 -2.11
C LEU A 38 9.62 7.50 -1.53
N GLY A 39 9.30 7.51 -0.24
CA GLY A 39 8.68 6.38 0.43
C GLY A 39 7.70 6.82 1.50
N TYR A 40 6.81 5.92 1.90
CA TYR A 40 5.83 6.18 2.95
C TYR A 40 6.24 5.52 4.27
N LEU A 41 6.24 6.30 5.34
CA LEU A 41 6.51 5.88 6.70
C LEU A 41 5.19 5.64 7.45
N PRO A 42 4.77 4.39 7.71
CA PRO A 42 3.47 4.11 8.32
C PRO A 42 3.36 4.59 9.77
N LYS A 43 4.45 4.58 10.54
CA LYS A 43 4.46 5.02 11.95
C LYS A 43 4.31 6.53 12.10
N GLN A 44 4.94 7.29 11.20
CA GLN A 44 4.91 8.76 11.17
C GLN A 44 3.79 9.31 10.27
N GLU A 45 3.11 8.43 9.55
CA GLU A 45 2.02 8.70 8.62
C GLU A 45 2.38 9.76 7.54
N VAL A 46 3.59 9.67 6.98
CA VAL A 46 4.15 10.71 6.09
C VAL A 46 4.85 10.12 4.86
N VAL A 47 4.74 10.78 3.72
CA VAL A 47 5.61 10.55 2.56
C VAL A 47 6.87 11.38 2.73
N THR A 48 8.01 10.71 2.62
CA THR A 48 9.34 11.31 2.83
C THR A 48 10.18 11.18 1.57
N ALA A 49 10.99 12.21 1.29
CA ALA A 49 12.13 12.07 0.41
C ALA A 49 13.21 11.20 1.06
N LEU A 50 13.96 10.49 0.23
CA LEU A 50 14.95 9.51 0.65
C LEU A 50 16.32 9.83 0.09
N GLU A 51 17.32 9.55 0.91
CA GLU A 51 18.73 9.52 0.51
C GLU A 51 19.27 8.11 0.67
N GLU A 52 20.05 7.66 -0.30
CA GLU A 52 20.70 6.35 -0.23
C GLU A 52 21.89 6.42 0.74
N ALA A 53 22.00 5.43 1.62
CA ALA A 53 23.08 5.31 2.59
C ALA A 53 23.38 3.82 2.83
N ASP A 54 24.57 3.38 2.42
CA ASP A 54 25.08 2.02 2.65
C ASP A 54 24.14 0.89 2.17
N GLY A 55 23.51 1.06 1.00
CA GLY A 55 22.54 0.10 0.45
C GLY A 55 21.16 0.11 1.13
N LEU A 56 20.95 1.05 2.07
CA LEU A 56 19.69 1.35 2.73
C LEU A 56 19.23 2.76 2.37
N TRP A 57 18.11 3.17 2.96
CA TRP A 57 17.52 4.49 2.75
C TRP A 57 17.40 5.26 4.06
N ARG A 58 17.87 6.52 4.05
CA ARG A 58 17.59 7.48 5.11
C ARG A 58 16.39 8.32 4.73
N ALA A 59 15.39 8.35 5.60
CA ALA A 59 14.24 9.24 5.45
C ALA A 59 14.59 10.66 5.86
N LEU A 60 14.27 11.65 5.02
CA LEU A 60 14.48 13.06 5.36
C LEU A 60 13.43 13.64 6.31
N ALA A 61 12.28 12.97 6.47
CA ALA A 61 11.23 13.37 7.41
C ALA A 61 11.50 12.97 8.86
N THR A 62 12.52 12.14 9.13
CA THR A 62 12.83 11.59 10.45
C THR A 62 14.33 11.46 10.66
N GLU A 63 14.82 11.60 11.88
CA GLU A 63 16.23 11.39 12.19
C GLU A 63 16.51 9.96 12.67
N GLY A 64 17.71 9.46 12.40
CA GLY A 64 18.30 8.29 13.09
C GLY A 64 17.95 6.90 12.58
N GLU A 65 16.79 6.69 11.95
CA GLU A 65 16.38 5.38 11.43
C GLU A 65 16.75 5.20 9.94
N GLN A 66 17.26 4.02 9.59
CA GLN A 66 17.46 3.57 8.22
C GLN A 66 16.33 2.62 7.81
N TYR A 67 16.04 2.57 6.52
CA TYR A 67 14.89 1.85 6.00
C TYR A 67 15.25 1.02 4.78
N ARG A 68 14.45 -0.02 4.57
CA ARG A 68 14.33 -0.80 3.34
C ARG A 68 12.98 -0.49 2.71
N PHE A 69 12.86 -0.67 1.40
CA PHE A 69 11.54 -0.75 0.79
C PHE A 69 10.88 -2.08 1.14
N CYS A 70 9.55 -2.07 1.24
CA CYS A 70 8.74 -3.29 1.20
C CYS A 70 9.18 -4.18 0.03
N ALA A 71 9.25 -5.50 0.22
CA ALA A 71 9.63 -6.44 -0.85
C ALA A 71 8.79 -6.24 -2.13
N ASN A 72 7.47 -6.04 -1.99
CA ASN A 72 6.57 -5.79 -3.13
C ASN A 72 6.86 -4.47 -3.89
N ALA A 73 7.75 -3.61 -3.40
CA ALA A 73 8.20 -2.45 -4.17
C ALA A 73 8.98 -2.85 -5.43
N GLU A 74 9.53 -4.08 -5.50
CA GLU A 74 10.20 -4.61 -6.70
C GLU A 74 9.26 -4.72 -7.92
N HIS A 75 7.95 -4.80 -7.65
CA HIS A 75 6.91 -4.88 -8.66
C HIS A 75 6.24 -3.52 -8.96
N ASP A 76 6.76 -2.44 -8.39
CA ASP A 76 6.18 -1.09 -8.44
C ASP A 76 4.71 -1.05 -7.96
N VAL A 77 4.34 -1.88 -6.98
CA VAL A 77 2.98 -1.87 -6.39
C VAL A 77 2.95 -1.23 -4.99
N CYS A 78 4.12 -0.96 -4.40
CA CYS A 78 4.24 -0.42 -3.05
C CYS A 78 5.39 0.59 -2.98
N ASN A 79 5.18 1.70 -2.27
CA ASN A 79 6.22 2.68 -1.91
C ASN A 79 6.44 2.77 -0.39
N TRP A 80 5.89 1.85 0.41
CA TRP A 80 6.01 1.89 1.85
C TRP A 80 7.36 1.33 2.32
N LEU A 81 7.84 1.89 3.42
CA LEU A 81 9.13 1.56 4.01
C LEU A 81 8.96 0.61 5.19
N VAL A 82 10.02 -0.17 5.41
CA VAL A 82 10.21 -1.07 6.56
C VAL A 82 11.50 -0.65 7.24
N ALA A 83 11.52 -0.60 8.57
CA ALA A 83 12.73 -0.26 9.31
C ALA A 83 13.83 -1.30 9.02
N ALA A 84 15.07 -0.87 8.88
CA ALA A 84 16.16 -1.75 8.42
C ALA A 84 16.38 -2.94 9.38
N GLU A 85 16.20 -2.70 10.67
CA GLU A 85 16.34 -3.62 11.79
C GLU A 85 15.12 -4.52 12.03
N ASP A 86 13.98 -4.24 11.39
CA ASP A 86 12.81 -5.11 11.48
C ASP A 86 13.08 -6.42 10.74
N ALA A 87 12.68 -7.55 11.32
CA ALA A 87 12.79 -8.86 10.69
C ALA A 87 11.75 -9.04 9.57
N GLU A 88 10.66 -8.28 9.62
CA GLU A 88 9.68 -8.24 8.55
C GLU A 88 10.28 -7.65 7.26
N ILE A 89 9.85 -8.16 6.12
CA ILE A 89 10.26 -7.69 4.79
C ILE A 89 9.13 -6.97 4.05
N PHE A 90 7.88 -7.18 4.48
CA PHE A 90 6.70 -6.51 3.95
C PHE A 90 6.25 -5.34 4.83
N CYS A 91 5.78 -4.25 4.23
CA CYS A 91 5.25 -3.13 5.01
C CYS A 91 3.98 -3.51 5.79
N ALA A 92 3.54 -2.60 6.66
CA ALA A 92 2.33 -2.74 7.46
C ALA A 92 1.04 -3.01 6.66
N SER A 93 1.01 -2.73 5.35
CA SER A 93 -0.08 -3.13 4.44
C SER A 93 0.20 -4.50 3.78
N CYS A 94 1.34 -4.65 3.11
CA CYS A 94 1.65 -5.83 2.30
C CYS A 94 1.82 -7.11 3.13
N ARG A 95 2.15 -7.03 4.42
CA ARG A 95 2.18 -8.20 5.32
C ARG A 95 0.82 -8.90 5.47
N HIS A 96 -0.26 -8.25 5.07
CA HIS A 96 -1.61 -8.84 5.02
C HIS A 96 -1.91 -9.53 3.69
N ASN A 97 -0.98 -9.61 2.74
CA ASN A 97 -1.15 -10.39 1.51
C ASN A 97 -0.92 -11.86 1.83
N ARG A 98 -1.98 -12.66 1.77
CA ARG A 98 -1.84 -14.11 1.82
C ARG A 98 -1.50 -14.66 0.43
N THR A 99 -2.13 -14.11 -0.60
CA THR A 99 -1.93 -14.52 -1.99
C THR A 99 -1.82 -13.29 -2.89
N ILE A 100 -0.79 -13.25 -3.73
CA ILE A 100 -0.65 -12.29 -4.84
C ILE A 100 -1.01 -13.03 -6.16
N PRO A 101 -1.44 -12.31 -7.22
CA PRO A 101 -1.84 -13.00 -8.44
C PRO A 101 -0.63 -13.54 -9.20
N ASP A 102 -0.88 -14.44 -10.15
CA ASP A 102 0.16 -14.96 -11.04
C ASP A 102 0.74 -13.83 -11.91
N LEU A 103 2.00 -13.47 -11.65
CA LEU A 103 2.70 -12.39 -12.34
C LEU A 103 3.30 -12.81 -13.70
N THR A 104 3.14 -14.07 -14.11
CA THR A 104 3.50 -14.48 -15.48
C THR A 104 2.62 -13.82 -16.54
N ASN A 105 1.39 -13.42 -16.16
CA ASN A 105 0.54 -12.55 -16.96
C ASN A 105 0.81 -11.08 -16.59
N PRO A 106 1.32 -10.25 -17.51
CA PRO A 106 1.59 -8.83 -17.23
C PRO A 106 0.34 -8.00 -16.91
N GLU A 107 -0.85 -8.41 -17.36
CA GLU A 107 -2.11 -7.72 -17.00
C GLU A 107 -2.42 -7.86 -15.50
N ASN A 108 -2.13 -9.02 -14.91
CA ASN A 108 -2.32 -9.24 -13.48
C ASN A 108 -1.47 -8.27 -12.66
N LEU A 109 -0.25 -7.94 -13.11
CA LEU A 109 0.59 -6.94 -12.45
C LEU A 109 -0.03 -5.55 -12.48
N VAL A 110 -0.62 -5.15 -13.61
CA VAL A 110 -1.30 -3.84 -13.75
C VAL A 110 -2.51 -3.77 -12.82
N HIS A 111 -3.33 -4.82 -12.79
CA HIS A 111 -4.49 -4.89 -11.91
C HIS A 111 -4.10 -4.93 -10.43
N TRP A 112 -3.10 -5.74 -10.08
CA TRP A 112 -2.60 -5.83 -8.70
C TRP A 112 -2.09 -4.47 -8.21
N ARG A 113 -1.36 -3.73 -9.06
CA ARG A 113 -0.91 -2.36 -8.74
C ARG A 113 -2.07 -1.44 -8.38
N LYS A 114 -3.15 -1.45 -9.17
CA LYS A 114 -4.37 -0.65 -8.89
C LYS A 114 -4.99 -1.04 -7.55
N ILE A 115 -5.14 -2.34 -7.29
CA ILE A 115 -5.71 -2.85 -6.04
C ILE A 115 -4.83 -2.50 -4.84
N GLU A 116 -3.52 -2.66 -4.94
CA GLU A 116 -2.59 -2.30 -3.86
C GLU A 116 -2.64 -0.81 -3.53
N TYR A 117 -2.74 0.08 -4.52
CA TYR A 117 -2.92 1.50 -4.23
C TYR A 117 -4.23 1.79 -3.48
N ALA A 118 -5.34 1.13 -3.86
CA ALA A 118 -6.60 1.24 -3.12
C ALA A 118 -6.46 0.67 -1.69
N LYS A 119 -5.79 -0.47 -1.54
CA LYS A 119 -5.51 -1.10 -0.25
C LYS A 119 -4.62 -0.22 0.63
N HIS A 120 -3.60 0.42 0.10
CA HIS A 120 -2.76 1.34 0.86
C HIS A 120 -3.56 2.52 1.43
N ARG A 121 -4.54 3.05 0.69
CA ARG A 121 -5.47 4.08 1.20
C ARG A 121 -6.39 3.55 2.31
N LEU A 122 -6.84 2.29 2.19
CA LEU A 122 -7.56 1.62 3.28
C LEU A 122 -6.67 1.52 4.52
N PHE A 123 -5.46 0.98 4.40
CA PHE A 123 -4.52 0.82 5.52
C PHE A 123 -4.12 2.15 6.14
N TYR A 124 -3.89 3.20 5.33
CA TYR A 124 -3.70 4.56 5.83
C TYR A 124 -4.84 4.95 6.78
N THR A 125 -6.09 4.72 6.36
CA THR A 125 -7.27 5.05 7.18
C THR A 125 -7.35 4.19 8.43
N LEU A 126 -7.09 2.88 8.33
CA LEU A 126 -7.14 1.97 9.48
C LEU A 126 -6.07 2.32 10.53
N LEU A 127 -4.85 2.65 10.10
CA LEU A 127 -3.75 3.11 10.96
C LEU A 127 -4.10 4.42 11.66
N ARG A 128 -4.64 5.40 10.91
CA ARG A 128 -5.10 6.70 11.44
C ARG A 128 -6.17 6.55 12.52
N LEU A 129 -7.08 5.60 12.32
CA LEU A 129 -8.15 5.28 13.27
C LEU A 129 -7.66 4.39 14.43
N ARG A 130 -6.39 3.95 14.41
CA ARG A 130 -5.77 3.05 15.39
C ARG A 130 -6.58 1.76 15.58
N LEU A 131 -7.13 1.24 14.50
CA LEU A 131 -7.84 -0.03 14.52
C LEU A 131 -6.84 -1.19 14.64
N PRO A 132 -7.22 -2.29 15.32
CA PRO A 132 -6.37 -3.46 15.42
C PRO A 132 -6.16 -4.10 14.04
N LEU A 133 -4.90 -4.35 13.68
CA LEU A 133 -4.49 -4.91 12.39
C LEU A 133 -3.65 -6.18 12.62
N ALA A 134 -4.25 -7.16 13.30
CA ALA A 134 -3.64 -8.48 13.46
C ALA A 134 -3.56 -9.18 12.09
N THR A 135 -2.39 -9.71 11.78
CA THR A 135 -2.15 -10.62 10.65
C THR A 135 -2.64 -12.03 10.98
N ARG A 136 -2.72 -12.89 9.96
CA ARG A 136 -3.08 -14.31 10.15
C ARG A 136 -2.05 -15.10 10.98
N ALA A 137 -0.81 -14.63 11.02
CA ALA A 137 0.25 -15.22 11.84
C ALA A 137 0.06 -14.91 13.34
N GLU A 138 -0.53 -13.76 13.65
CA GLU A 138 -0.80 -13.30 15.02
C GLU A 138 -2.16 -13.78 15.55
N ASP A 139 -3.18 -13.82 14.68
CA ASP A 139 -4.53 -14.30 14.98
C ASP A 139 -5.07 -15.11 13.79
N PRO A 140 -5.55 -16.36 13.98
CA PRO A 140 -6.16 -17.14 12.91
C PRO A 140 -7.31 -16.45 12.17
N ASN A 141 -8.00 -15.47 12.78
CA ASN A 141 -9.05 -14.65 12.16
C ASN A 141 -8.58 -13.24 11.75
N GLY A 142 -7.26 -12.99 11.80
CA GLY A 142 -6.64 -11.73 11.41
C GLY A 142 -6.95 -11.33 9.96
N LEU A 143 -6.80 -10.04 9.68
CA LEU A 143 -7.06 -9.48 8.35
C LEU A 143 -6.07 -10.07 7.33
N ALA A 144 -6.57 -10.56 6.21
CA ALA A 144 -5.76 -11.02 5.09
C ALA A 144 -6.44 -10.75 3.76
N PHE A 145 -5.63 -10.68 2.70
CA PHE A 145 -6.06 -10.45 1.33
C PHE A 145 -5.61 -11.60 0.42
N ASP A 146 -6.53 -12.14 -0.36
CA ASP A 146 -6.25 -12.99 -1.51
C ASP A 146 -6.54 -12.20 -2.78
N PHE A 147 -5.50 -11.92 -3.56
CA PHE A 147 -5.64 -11.38 -4.91
C PHE A 147 -5.53 -12.53 -5.89
N LEU A 148 -6.67 -12.93 -6.45
CA LEU A 148 -6.74 -14.12 -7.31
C LEU A 148 -6.99 -13.69 -8.76
N SER A 149 -6.29 -14.34 -9.68
CA SER A 149 -6.57 -14.29 -11.12
C SER A 149 -7.11 -15.64 -11.56
N GLY A 150 -8.18 -15.62 -12.34
CA GLY A 150 -8.77 -16.80 -12.97
C GLY A 150 -8.43 -16.81 -14.46
N PRO A 151 -8.68 -17.92 -15.17
CA PRO A 151 -8.55 -17.93 -16.62
C PRO A 151 -9.46 -16.85 -17.23
N PRO A 152 -8.97 -16.08 -18.22
CA PRO A 152 -9.82 -15.17 -18.98
C PRO A 152 -10.98 -16.00 -19.56
N ASP A 153 -12.21 -15.65 -19.24
CA ASP A 153 -13.47 -16.31 -19.63
C ASP A 153 -13.94 -17.52 -18.82
N GLY A 154 -13.32 -17.91 -17.70
CA GLY A 154 -13.74 -19.12 -16.95
C GLY A 154 -13.55 -20.42 -17.75
N LYS A 155 -12.74 -20.38 -18.81
CA LYS A 155 -12.38 -21.55 -19.60
C LYS A 155 -11.45 -22.44 -18.78
N GLY A 156 -11.95 -23.61 -18.40
CA GLY A 156 -11.23 -24.56 -17.55
C GLY A 156 -12.15 -25.40 -16.65
N GLY A 157 -13.45 -25.05 -16.56
CA GLY A 157 -14.39 -25.76 -15.68
C GLY A 157 -14.26 -25.37 -14.21
N GLU A 158 -13.40 -24.41 -13.89
CA GLU A 158 -13.28 -23.83 -12.56
C GLU A 158 -14.37 -22.77 -12.34
N ALA A 159 -14.90 -22.72 -11.11
CA ALA A 159 -15.88 -21.71 -10.74
C ALA A 159 -15.25 -20.30 -10.83
N PRO A 160 -16.02 -19.28 -11.26
CA PRO A 160 -15.52 -17.91 -11.29
C PRO A 160 -15.08 -17.47 -9.90
N ILE A 161 -13.96 -16.74 -9.85
CA ILE A 161 -13.49 -16.13 -8.61
C ILE A 161 -14.46 -15.02 -8.23
N MET A 162 -15.05 -15.15 -7.05
CA MET A 162 -15.95 -14.16 -6.50
C MET A 162 -15.21 -13.25 -5.52
N THR A 163 -15.26 -11.94 -5.78
CA THR A 163 -14.85 -10.94 -4.79
C THR A 163 -15.78 -10.99 -3.57
N GLY A 164 -15.22 -10.99 -2.37
CA GLY A 164 -15.99 -11.07 -1.13
C GLY A 164 -15.13 -11.09 0.11
N HIS A 165 -15.74 -11.38 1.26
CA HIS A 165 -15.02 -11.53 2.51
C HIS A 165 -15.63 -12.61 3.41
N ALA A 166 -14.80 -13.32 4.18
CA ALA A 166 -15.23 -14.28 5.18
C ALA A 166 -14.19 -14.41 6.31
N GLY A 167 -14.62 -14.26 7.57
CA GLY A 167 -13.79 -14.51 8.75
C GLY A 167 -12.43 -13.77 8.73
N GLY A 168 -12.41 -12.50 8.34
CA GLY A 168 -11.19 -11.68 8.24
C GLY A 168 -10.39 -11.84 6.94
N LEU A 169 -10.77 -12.76 6.05
CA LEU A 169 -10.18 -12.88 4.72
C LEU A 169 -10.99 -12.05 3.72
N ILE A 170 -10.33 -11.20 2.95
CA ILE A 170 -10.90 -10.48 1.82
C ILE A 170 -10.33 -11.11 0.54
N THR A 171 -11.21 -11.57 -0.34
CA THR A 171 -10.83 -12.11 -1.65
C THR A 171 -11.21 -11.10 -2.72
N LEU A 172 -10.27 -10.78 -3.61
CA LEU A 172 -10.48 -9.90 -4.75
C LEU A 172 -10.10 -10.63 -6.03
N ASN A 173 -11.00 -10.64 -6.99
CA ASN A 173 -10.69 -11.01 -8.36
C ASN A 173 -9.94 -9.85 -9.03
N VAL A 174 -8.67 -10.06 -9.40
CA VAL A 174 -7.85 -8.97 -9.95
C VAL A 174 -8.38 -8.44 -11.28
N ALA A 175 -9.12 -9.24 -12.05
CA ALA A 175 -9.74 -8.80 -13.30
C ALA A 175 -10.82 -7.71 -13.08
N GLU A 176 -11.42 -7.63 -11.89
CA GLU A 176 -12.41 -6.59 -11.56
C GLU A 176 -11.78 -5.20 -11.38
N ALA A 177 -10.45 -5.11 -11.25
CA ALA A 177 -9.75 -3.83 -11.08
C ALA A 177 -9.85 -2.90 -12.30
N ASP A 178 -10.33 -3.41 -13.43
CA ASP A 178 -10.53 -2.64 -14.67
C ASP A 178 -11.99 -2.35 -15.00
N ALA A 179 -12.96 -2.85 -14.22
CA ALA A 179 -14.37 -2.69 -14.56
C ALA A 179 -14.78 -1.20 -14.46
N PRO A 180 -15.15 -0.53 -15.58
CA PRO A 180 -15.66 0.84 -15.55
C PRO A 180 -17.12 0.93 -15.11
N GLU A 181 -17.77 -0.17 -14.70
CA GLU A 181 -19.16 -0.16 -14.24
C GLU A 181 -19.28 0.29 -12.79
N ARG A 182 -18.99 1.57 -12.56
CA ARG A 182 -19.61 2.31 -11.46
C ARG A 182 -20.72 3.16 -12.08
N GLU A 183 -21.95 2.67 -11.94
CA GLU A 183 -23.22 3.33 -12.29
C GLU A 183 -23.68 3.20 -13.76
N ARG A 184 -24.60 2.26 -13.99
CA ARG A 184 -25.74 2.45 -14.91
C ARG A 184 -27.02 2.54 -14.10
#